data_AF-A0A1W6CX65-F1
#
_entry.id   AF-A0A1W6CX65-F1
#
_cell.length_a   1.000
_cell.length_b   1.000
_cell.length_c   1.000
_cell.angle_alpha   90.00
_cell.angle_beta   90.00
_cell.angle_gamma   90.00
#
_symmetry.space_group_name_H-M   'P 1'
#
loop_
_entity.id
_entity.type
_entity.pdbx_description
1 polymer ?
#
loop_
_entity_poly.entity_id
_entity_poly.type
_entity_poly.pdbx_seq_one_letter_code
_entity_poly.pdbx_strand_id
1 'polypeptide(L)'
;MADMPRYDVKAHCAEIASFGGSYSESLNQSCFEMEQVAYDGLKPGWDALPSAMRTHCDEIARFGESGSYSLLEACIQQEAKAASSPKSFKY
;
A
#
# COMPACT_ATOMS: atom_id res chain seq x y z
N MET A 1 6.06 10.57 17.17
CA MET A 1 6.51 9.85 15.98
C MET A 1 5.38 8.90 15.63
N ALA A 2 4.84 9.01 14.43
CA ALA A 2 3.86 8.04 13.97
C ALA A 2 4.63 6.79 13.57
N ASP A 3 4.36 5.67 14.25
CA ASP A 3 4.97 4.40 13.86
C ASP A 3 4.41 3.98 12.51
N MET A 4 5.28 3.48 11.63
CA MET A 4 4.86 2.98 10.32
C MET A 4 4.17 1.63 10.52
N PRO A 5 2.96 1.43 9.97
CA PRO A 5 2.25 0.18 10.15
C PRO A 5 3.06 -0.98 9.59
N ARG A 6 3.07 -2.10 10.33
CA ARG A 6 3.71 -3.34 9.89
C ARG A 6 2.68 -4.25 9.24
N TYR A 7 2.90 -4.55 7.96
CA TYR A 7 2.12 -5.52 7.20
C TYR A 7 2.85 -6.85 7.07
N ASP A 8 2.08 -7.94 6.89
CA ASP A 8 2.62 -9.25 6.55
C ASP A 8 2.82 -9.34 5.03
N VAL A 9 3.85 -8.64 4.57
CA VAL A 9 4.27 -8.63 3.16
C VAL A 9 4.50 -10.05 2.63
N LYS A 10 4.96 -10.96 3.49
CA LYS A 10 5.19 -12.35 3.12
C LYS A 10 3.89 -13.07 2.81
N ALA A 11 2.88 -12.94 3.66
CA ALA A 11 1.56 -13.50 3.41
C ALA A 11 0.92 -12.86 2.16
N HIS A 12 1.04 -11.54 1.99
CA HIS A 12 0.53 -10.83 0.81
C HIS A 12 1.17 -11.32 -0.49
N CYS A 13 2.51 -11.37 -0.53
CA CYS A 13 3.22 -11.81 -1.72
C CYS A 13 3.03 -13.30 -2.01
N ALA A 14 2.87 -14.14 -1.00
CA ALA A 14 2.51 -15.54 -1.19
C ALA A 14 1.11 -15.70 -1.81
N GLU A 15 0.15 -14.86 -1.40
CA GLU A 15 -1.19 -14.82 -1.99
C GLU A 15 -1.13 -14.39 -3.46
N ILE A 16 -0.43 -13.29 -3.77
CA ILE A 16 -0.22 -12.82 -5.15
C ILE A 16 0.51 -13.87 -5.99
N ALA A 17 1.53 -14.51 -5.44
CA ALA A 17 2.29 -15.54 -6.14
C ALA A 17 1.45 -16.79 -6.45
N SER A 18 0.45 -17.07 -5.62
CA SER A 18 -0.49 -18.17 -5.83
C SER A 18 -1.66 -17.78 -6.75
N PHE A 19 -1.72 -16.52 -7.17
CA PHE A 19 -2.75 -16.02 -8.07
C PHE A 19 -2.62 -16.69 -9.44
N GLY A 20 -3.70 -17.34 -9.90
CA GLY A 20 -3.71 -18.09 -11.15
C GLY A 20 -3.54 -19.62 -11.01
N GLY A 21 -3.61 -20.15 -9.79
CA GLY A 21 -3.75 -21.60 -9.53
C GLY A 21 -2.44 -22.37 -9.37
N SER A 22 -1.30 -21.74 -9.67
CA SER A 22 0.04 -22.28 -9.43
C SER A 22 0.91 -21.21 -8.78
N TYR A 23 1.76 -21.60 -7.84
CA TYR A 23 2.69 -20.68 -7.21
C TYR A 23 3.78 -20.24 -8.18
N SER A 24 3.93 -18.93 -8.36
CA SER A 24 4.94 -18.30 -9.20
C SER A 24 6.02 -17.64 -8.34
N GLU A 25 7.21 -18.23 -8.31
CA GLU A 25 8.39 -17.65 -7.65
C GLU A 25 8.72 -16.25 -8.19
N SER A 26 8.58 -16.04 -9.50
CA SER A 26 8.82 -14.73 -10.10
C SER A 26 7.82 -13.67 -9.61
N LEU A 27 6.54 -14.02 -9.46
CA LEU A 27 5.55 -13.09 -8.91
C LEU A 27 5.80 -12.80 -7.43
N ASN A 28 6.19 -13.82 -6.66
CA ASN A 28 6.55 -13.64 -5.25
C ASN A 28 7.72 -12.65 -5.12
N GLN A 29 8.81 -12.89 -5.86
CA GLN A 29 9.99 -12.03 -5.82
C GLN A 29 9.66 -10.60 -6.28
N SER A 30 8.96 -10.44 -7.39
CA SER A 30 8.55 -9.12 -7.87
C SER A 30 7.63 -8.39 -6.88
N CYS A 31 6.73 -9.11 -6.19
CA CYS A 31 5.91 -8.53 -5.13
C CYS A 31 6.77 -8.00 -3.98
N PHE A 32 7.72 -8.79 -3.48
CA PHE A 32 8.63 -8.32 -2.43
C PHE A 32 9.43 -7.09 -2.84
N GLU A 33 9.93 -7.06 -4.08
CA GLU A 33 10.64 -5.90 -4.62
C GLU A 33 9.75 -4.65 -4.64
N MET A 34 8.50 -4.76 -5.12
CA MET A 34 7.54 -3.65 -5.12
C MET A 34 7.21 -3.16 -3.72
N GLU A 35 6.96 -4.08 -2.79
CA GLU A 35 6.62 -3.77 -1.40
C GLU A 35 7.79 -3.08 -0.67
N GLN A 36 9.02 -3.53 -0.92
CA GLN A 36 10.23 -2.91 -0.37
C GLN A 36 10.42 -1.49 -0.93
N VAL A 37 10.27 -1.31 -2.24
CA VAL A 37 10.37 0.02 -2.88
C VAL A 37 9.32 0.99 -2.33
N ALA A 38 8.07 0.54 -2.19
CA ALA A 38 6.99 1.36 -1.62
C ALA A 38 7.27 1.73 -0.16
N TYR A 39 7.73 0.78 0.66
CA TYR A 39 8.12 1.03 2.04
C TYR A 39 9.26 2.06 2.13
N ASP A 40 10.33 1.87 1.36
CA ASP A 40 11.48 2.77 1.35
C ASP A 40 11.13 4.16 0.83
N GLY A 41 10.20 4.27 -0.12
CA GLY A 41 9.66 5.54 -0.63
C GLY A 41 8.79 6.27 0.40
N LEU A 42 7.97 5.55 1.16
CA LEU A 42 7.07 6.13 2.17
C LEU A 42 7.80 6.53 3.45
N LYS A 43 8.77 5.72 3.89
CA LYS A 43 9.49 5.89 5.17
C LYS A 43 10.02 7.31 5.42
N PRO A 44 10.71 8.00 4.50
CA PRO A 44 11.22 9.35 4.75
C PRO A 44 10.13 10.42 4.89
N GLY A 45 8.95 10.21 4.29
CA GLY A 45 7.84 11.17 4.30
C GLY A 45 6.73 10.84 5.29
N TRP A 46 6.75 9.65 5.91
CA TRP A 46 5.63 9.13 6.70
C TRP A 46 5.20 10.03 7.86
N ASP A 47 6.16 10.54 8.62
CA ASP A 47 5.87 11.42 9.76
C ASP A 47 5.25 12.76 9.32
N ALA A 48 5.55 13.22 8.10
CA ALA A 48 5.03 14.47 7.53
C ALA A 48 3.60 14.35 6.99
N LEU A 49 3.08 13.13 6.81
CA LEU A 49 1.72 12.92 6.33
C LEU A 49 0.67 13.28 7.40
N PRO A 50 -0.48 13.85 7.01
CA PRO A 50 -1.60 14.09 7.92
C PRO A 50 -2.04 12.80 8.62
N SER A 51 -2.37 12.87 9.91
CA SER A 51 -2.81 11.71 10.69
C SER A 51 -4.05 11.03 10.09
N ALA A 52 -5.01 11.81 9.59
CA ALA A 52 -6.20 11.30 8.93
C ALA A 52 -5.86 10.49 7.67
N MET A 53 -4.94 10.99 6.83
CA MET A 53 -4.50 10.30 5.61
C MET A 53 -3.75 9.00 5.95
N ARG A 54 -2.88 9.02 6.95
CA ARG A 54 -2.19 7.80 7.42
C ARG A 54 -3.17 6.73 7.89
N THR A 55 -4.18 7.13 8.66
CA THR A 55 -5.20 6.20 9.20
C THR A 55 -6.06 5.63 8.08
N HIS A 56 -6.59 6.49 7.21
CA HIS A 56 -7.45 6.06 6.11
C HIS A 56 -6.71 5.15 5.12
N CYS A 57 -5.48 5.51 4.76
CA CYS A 57 -4.70 4.68 3.85
C CYS A 57 -4.15 3.41 4.50
N ASP A 58 -3.92 3.36 5.82
CA ASP A 58 -3.63 2.11 6.54
C ASP A 58 -4.82 1.16 6.49
N GLU A 59 -6.05 1.65 6.68
CA GLU A 59 -7.27 0.83 6.55
C GLU A 59 -7.42 0.25 5.14
N ILE A 60 -7.16 1.06 4.10
CA ILE A 60 -7.18 0.61 2.70
C ILE A 60 -6.04 -0.38 2.41
N ALA A 61 -4.84 -0.11 2.91
CA ALA A 61 -3.70 -0.98 2.73
C ALA A 61 -3.90 -2.35 3.38
N ARG A 62 -4.69 -2.42 4.47
CA ARG A 62 -5.13 -3.66 5.15
C ARG A 62 -6.34 -4.32 4.50
N PHE A 63 -6.83 -3.81 3.38
CA PHE A 63 -7.95 -4.40 2.64
C PHE A 63 -7.49 -5.69 1.95
N GLY A 64 -7.48 -6.78 2.71
CA GLY A 64 -6.82 -8.05 2.43
C GLY A 64 -5.98 -8.42 3.64
N GLU A 65 -6.24 -9.56 4.27
CA GLU A 65 -5.81 -9.92 5.65
C GLU A 65 -4.32 -9.65 5.97
N SER A 66 -3.47 -9.64 4.96
CA SER A 66 -2.02 -9.50 5.04
C SER A 66 -1.51 -8.04 5.02
N GLY A 67 -2.24 -7.13 4.39
CA GLY A 67 -1.84 -5.74 4.15
C GLY A 67 -0.72 -5.54 3.11
N SER A 68 -0.62 -4.33 2.54
CA SER A 68 0.36 -4.00 1.49
C SER A 68 0.83 -2.54 1.54
N TYR A 69 2.15 -2.33 1.49
CA TYR A 69 2.77 -1.01 1.37
C TYR A 69 2.56 -0.41 -0.02
N SER A 70 2.50 -1.22 -1.08
CA SER A 70 2.20 -0.70 -2.41
C SER A 70 0.77 -0.15 -2.50
N LEU A 71 -0.21 -0.77 -1.83
CA LEU A 71 -1.55 -0.21 -1.67
C LEU A 71 -1.56 1.04 -0.80
N LEU A 72 -0.79 1.06 0.29
CA LEU A 72 -0.63 2.24 1.15
C LEU A 72 -0.11 3.44 0.34
N GLU A 73 0.95 3.23 -0.43
CA GLU A 73 1.55 4.26 -1.28
C GLU A 73 0.56 4.74 -2.34
N ALA A 74 -0.12 3.81 -3.01
CA ALA A 74 -1.12 4.14 -4.03
C ALA A 74 -2.26 4.99 -3.44
N CYS A 75 -2.77 4.63 -2.25
CA CYS A 75 -3.78 5.41 -1.56
C CYS A 75 -3.29 6.83 -1.24
N ILE A 76 -2.09 6.97 -0.66
CA ILE A 76 -1.52 8.28 -0.29
C ILE A 76 -1.35 9.16 -1.53
N GLN A 77 -0.84 8.59 -2.64
CA GLN A 77 -0.72 9.33 -3.89
C GLN A 77 -2.08 9.74 -4.46
N GLN A 78 -3.10 8.88 -4.36
CA GLN A 78 -4.45 9.22 -4.81
C GLN A 78 -5.09 10.30 -3.94
N GLU A 79 -5.00 10.19 -2.62
CA GLU A 79 -5.53 11.18 -1.68
C GLU A 79 -4.83 12.54 -1.84
N ALA A 80 -3.51 12.55 -2.03
CA ALA A 80 -2.75 13.78 -2.31
C ALA A 80 -3.19 14.44 -3.63
N LYS A 81 -3.46 13.65 -4.67
CA LYS A 81 -3.99 14.14 -5.95
C LYS A 81 -5.44 14.62 -5.83
N ALA A 82 -6.29 13.88 -5.13
CA ALA A 82 -7.70 14.21 -4.91
C ALA A 82 -7.84 15.50 -4.10
N ALA A 83 -7.00 15.70 -3.08
CA ALA A 83 -6.91 16.96 -2.32
C ALA A 83 -6.58 18.16 -3.23
N SER A 84 -5.82 17.93 -4.31
CA SER A 84 -5.45 18.97 -5.29
C SER A 84 -6.50 19.16 -6.39
N SER A 85 -7.44 18.24 -6.57
CA SER A 85 -8.44 18.26 -7.66
C SER A 85 -9.68 17.44 -7.29
N PRO A 86 -10.56 17.98 -6.43
CA PRO A 86 -11.78 17.29 -6.04
C PRO A 86 -12.69 17.11 -7.25
N LYS A 87 -12.99 15.86 -7.61
CA LYS A 87 -13.97 15.55 -8.65
C LYS A 87 -15.32 15.29 -8.01
N SER A 88 -16.35 15.95 -8.54
CA SER A 88 -17.74 15.64 -8.23
C SER A 88 -18.32 14.78 -9.34
N PHE A 89 -19.00 13.70 -8.95
CA PHE A 89 -19.71 12.83 -9.89
C PHE A 89 -20.82 13.63 -10.58
N LYS A 90 -20.89 13.56 -11.92
CA LYS A 90 -21.95 14.18 -12.71
C LYS A 90 -22.80 13.09 -13.35
N TYR A 91 -24.12 13.23 -13.21
CA TYR A 91 -25.14 12.35 -13.79
C TYR A 91 -25.51 12.78 -15.21
#